data_AF-A0A9E7WBI4-F1
#
_entry.id   AF-A0A9E7WBI4-F1
#
_cell.length_a   1.000
_cell.length_b   1.000
_cell.length_c   1.000
_cell.angle_alpha   90.00
_cell.angle_beta   90.00
_cell.angle_gamma   90.00
#
_symmetry.space_group_name_H-M   'P 1'
#
loop_
_entity.id
_entity.type
_entity.pdbx_description
1 polymer ?
#
loop_
_entity_poly.entity_id
_entity_poly.type
_entity_poly.pdbx_seq_one_letter_code
_entity_poly.pdbx_strand_id
1 'polypeptide(L)'
;MKKFVLAFSLFTALALPAYAQARDVTFTTELQSYNGDGAYLALYLTDAAGEYQGTLWVSGKKSKYYKHLGGWARGSGLNPAEYDGLTGASVTSGRTLKITLNLDDSLIDNGYEVRVDSAVEDMRDIRADVVAPLTTEGSGKPVSGRGYVRSLTYDLQ
;
A
#
# COMPACT_ATOMS: atom_id res chain seq x y z
N MET A 1 -17.71 -18.92 66.27
CA MET A 1 -16.85 -17.96 65.53
C MET A 1 -16.64 -18.52 64.12
N LYS A 2 -17.25 -17.91 63.11
CA LYS A 2 -17.23 -18.39 61.70
C LYS A 2 -15.95 -17.92 61.01
N LYS A 3 -15.16 -18.85 60.46
CA LYS A 3 -13.99 -18.55 59.63
C LYS A 3 -14.42 -18.57 58.16
N PHE A 4 -14.42 -17.42 57.51
CA PHE A 4 -14.55 -17.32 56.06
C PHE A 4 -13.17 -17.50 55.45
N VAL A 5 -13.01 -18.53 54.61
CA VAL A 5 -11.84 -18.71 53.75
C VAL A 5 -12.23 -18.21 52.36
N LEU A 6 -11.67 -17.08 51.94
CA LEU A 6 -11.82 -16.54 50.60
C LEU A 6 -10.72 -17.16 49.72
N ALA A 7 -11.08 -18.05 48.80
CA ALA A 7 -10.17 -18.57 47.80
C ALA A 7 -10.19 -17.65 46.58
N PHE A 8 -9.07 -16.99 46.29
CA PHE A 8 -8.89 -16.13 45.12
C PHE A 8 -8.25 -16.97 44.00
N SER A 9 -9.04 -17.37 43.00
CA SER A 9 -8.52 -18.06 41.82
C SER A 9 -7.98 -17.02 40.84
N LEU A 10 -6.66 -16.95 40.70
CA LEU A 10 -5.98 -16.10 39.72
C LEU A 10 -6.05 -16.77 38.35
N PHE A 11 -6.97 -16.31 37.48
CA PHE A 11 -7.01 -16.70 36.07
C PHE A 11 -6.03 -15.80 35.30
N THR A 12 -4.79 -16.25 35.12
CA THR A 12 -3.85 -15.63 34.18
C THR A 12 -4.22 -16.06 32.75
N ALA A 13 -4.86 -15.18 32.00
CA ALA A 13 -4.98 -15.33 30.56
C ALA A 13 -3.60 -15.15 29.92
N LEU A 14 -3.02 -16.24 29.41
CA LEU A 14 -1.84 -16.20 28.56
C LEU A 14 -2.21 -15.54 27.23
N ALA A 15 -1.97 -14.22 27.11
CA ALA A 15 -1.91 -13.57 25.81
C ALA A 15 -0.61 -14.02 25.13
N LEU A 16 -0.71 -14.97 24.20
CA LEU A 16 0.40 -15.31 23.32
C LEU A 16 0.68 -14.08 22.44
N PRO A 17 1.95 -13.67 22.26
CA PRO A 17 2.26 -12.66 21.26
C PRO A 17 1.86 -13.23 19.90
N ALA A 18 1.04 -12.49 19.15
CA ALA A 18 0.87 -12.76 17.73
C ALA A 18 2.26 -12.60 17.11
N TYR A 19 2.87 -13.70 16.68
CA TYR A 19 4.08 -13.63 15.89
C TYR A 19 3.72 -12.87 14.63
N ALA A 20 4.26 -11.66 14.46
CA ALA A 20 4.21 -10.93 13.21
C ALA A 20 4.92 -11.81 12.16
N GLN A 21 4.12 -12.57 11.42
CA GLN A 21 4.57 -13.29 10.25
C GLN A 21 4.51 -12.29 9.10
N ALA A 22 5.58 -12.21 8.33
CA ALA A 22 5.62 -11.33 7.18
C ALA A 22 5.76 -12.17 5.92
N ARG A 23 5.05 -11.75 4.88
CA ARG A 23 4.88 -12.47 3.62
C ARG A 23 5.38 -11.64 2.47
N ASP A 24 6.01 -12.29 1.52
CA ASP A 24 6.38 -11.64 0.27
C ASP A 24 5.14 -11.42 -0.58
N VAL A 25 4.90 -10.16 -0.93
CA VAL A 25 3.80 -9.72 -1.79
C VAL A 25 4.39 -9.03 -3.00
N THR A 26 4.08 -9.57 -4.17
CA THR A 26 4.55 -9.01 -5.44
C THR A 26 3.46 -8.17 -6.07
N PHE A 27 3.68 -6.86 -6.17
CA PHE A 27 2.81 -5.92 -6.86
C PHE A 27 3.25 -5.75 -8.31
N THR A 28 2.31 -5.90 -9.23
CA THR A 28 2.48 -5.68 -10.66
C THR A 28 1.53 -4.57 -11.10
N THR A 29 2.06 -3.38 -11.41
CA THR A 29 1.30 -2.24 -11.92
C THR A 29 1.58 -2.06 -13.40
N GLU A 30 0.57 -2.26 -14.24
CA GLU A 30 0.69 -2.11 -15.69
C GLU A 30 0.13 -0.76 -16.11
N LEU A 31 0.85 -0.01 -16.95
CA LEU A 31 0.38 1.27 -17.48
C LEU A 31 -0.35 1.12 -18.81
N GLN A 32 -1.30 2.01 -19.03
CA GLN A 32 -1.87 2.26 -20.35
C GLN A 32 -0.81 2.86 -21.28
N SER A 33 -1.04 2.73 -22.59
CA SER A 33 -0.29 3.49 -23.58
C SER A 33 -0.87 4.89 -23.71
N TYR A 34 -0.05 5.90 -23.44
CA TYR A 34 -0.37 7.32 -23.59
C TYR A 34 0.84 8.09 -24.18
N ASN A 35 0.59 9.30 -24.66
CA ASN A 35 1.63 10.23 -25.11
C ASN A 35 2.10 11.07 -23.93
N GLY A 36 3.41 11.10 -23.67
CA GLY A 36 3.99 11.85 -22.56
C GLY A 36 5.19 11.13 -21.95
N ASP A 37 5.77 11.72 -20.92
CA ASP A 37 6.90 11.16 -20.18
C ASP A 37 6.51 9.95 -19.31
N GLY A 38 7.50 9.36 -18.64
CA GLY A 38 7.26 8.29 -17.67
C GLY A 38 6.40 8.77 -16.51
N ALA A 39 5.43 7.95 -16.12
CA ALA A 39 4.56 8.22 -14.99
C ALA A 39 5.34 8.18 -13.66
N TYR A 40 5.02 9.14 -12.82
CA TYR A 40 5.21 9.06 -11.38
C TYR A 40 4.07 8.21 -10.81
N LEU A 41 4.40 7.30 -9.90
CA LEU A 41 3.42 6.45 -9.22
C LEU A 41 3.70 6.49 -7.72
N ALA A 42 2.67 6.48 -6.89
CA ALA A 42 2.80 6.15 -5.48
C ALA A 42 1.87 4.98 -5.17
N LEU A 43 2.45 3.87 -4.71
CA LEU A 43 1.74 2.75 -4.11
C LEU A 43 1.79 2.94 -2.59
N TYR A 44 0.64 2.92 -1.93
CA TYR A 44 0.54 3.17 -0.50
C TYR A 44 -0.63 2.42 0.12
N LEU A 45 -0.54 2.16 1.43
CA LEU A 45 -1.58 1.52 2.21
C LEU A 45 -2.51 2.56 2.83
N THR A 46 -3.79 2.24 2.83
CA THR A 46 -4.78 2.90 3.70
C THR A 46 -5.55 1.87 4.50
N ASP A 47 -6.06 2.25 5.66
CA ASP A 47 -7.02 1.44 6.41
C ASP A 47 -8.45 1.55 5.84
N ALA A 48 -9.40 0.90 6.52
CA ALA A 48 -10.81 0.92 6.16
C ALA A 48 -11.48 2.32 6.26
N ALA A 49 -10.89 3.25 7.03
CA ALA A 49 -11.33 4.64 7.08
C ALA A 49 -10.71 5.49 5.94
N GLY A 50 -9.78 4.89 5.17
CA GLY A 50 -9.04 5.57 4.12
C GLY A 50 -7.90 6.44 4.66
N GLU A 51 -7.52 6.28 5.92
CA GLU A 51 -6.37 6.94 6.51
C GLU A 51 -5.08 6.28 6.02
N TYR A 52 -4.04 7.08 5.80
CA TYR A 52 -2.76 6.61 5.32
C TYR A 52 -2.04 5.81 6.40
N GLN A 53 -1.51 4.64 6.02
CA GLN A 53 -0.86 3.70 6.93
C GLN A 53 0.59 3.42 6.55
N GLY A 54 1.02 3.80 5.35
CA GLY A 54 2.42 3.69 4.94
C GLY A 54 2.62 3.72 3.43
N THR A 55 3.84 4.06 3.02
CA THR A 55 4.27 3.98 1.61
C THR A 55 4.74 2.58 1.31
N LEU A 56 4.36 2.06 0.14
CA LEU A 56 4.90 0.82 -0.40
C LEU A 56 6.00 1.09 -1.41
N TRP A 57 5.77 2.04 -2.33
CA TRP A 57 6.75 2.43 -3.33
C TRP A 57 6.40 3.75 -4.01
N VAL A 58 7.42 4.52 -4.41
CA VAL A 58 7.26 5.73 -5.21
C VAL A 58 8.15 5.67 -6.46
N SER A 59 7.52 5.65 -7.63
CA SER A 59 8.22 5.78 -8.91
C SER A 59 8.36 7.25 -9.29
N GLY A 60 9.57 7.64 -9.70
CA GLY A 60 9.91 8.98 -10.19
C GLY A 60 11.08 9.59 -9.44
N LYS A 61 12.10 10.06 -10.19
CA LYS A 61 13.39 10.47 -9.60
C LYS A 61 13.40 11.89 -9.02
N LYS A 62 12.52 12.78 -9.50
CA LYS A 62 12.54 14.20 -9.14
C LYS A 62 11.43 14.47 -8.11
N SER A 63 11.80 14.60 -6.84
CA SER A 63 10.86 14.79 -5.72
C SER A 63 9.94 16.01 -5.86
N LYS A 64 10.33 17.04 -6.63
CA LYS A 64 9.46 18.20 -6.91
C LYS A 64 8.11 17.84 -7.53
N TYR A 65 7.99 16.66 -8.16
CA TYR A 65 6.73 16.18 -8.74
C TYR A 65 5.89 15.32 -7.79
N TYR A 66 6.41 14.97 -6.61
CA TYR A 66 5.70 14.12 -5.64
C TYR A 66 4.39 14.76 -5.13
N LYS A 67 4.30 16.09 -5.13
CA LYS A 67 3.06 16.83 -4.85
C LYS A 67 1.88 16.50 -5.79
N HIS A 68 2.15 15.95 -6.97
CA HIS A 68 1.14 15.56 -7.96
C HIS A 68 0.49 14.20 -7.64
N LEU A 69 1.10 13.42 -6.75
CA LEU A 69 0.56 12.16 -6.22
C LEU A 69 -0.33 12.48 -5.01
N GLY A 70 -1.41 13.22 -5.24
CA GLY A 70 -2.08 14.04 -4.22
C GLY A 70 -2.82 13.31 -3.08
N GLY A 71 -3.11 12.03 -3.20
CA GLY A 71 -3.61 11.17 -2.12
C GLY A 71 -2.47 10.76 -1.20
N TRP A 72 -1.43 10.16 -1.76
CA TRP A 72 -0.22 9.78 -1.04
C TRP A 72 0.48 10.99 -0.42
N ALA A 73 0.69 12.07 -1.18
CA ALA A 73 1.37 13.28 -0.72
C ALA A 73 0.68 13.94 0.48
N ARG A 74 -0.66 13.85 0.56
CA ARG A 74 -1.42 14.31 1.72
C ARG A 74 -1.23 13.36 2.91
N GLY A 75 -1.26 12.05 2.66
CA GLY A 75 -1.13 11.02 3.70
C GLY A 75 0.26 10.99 4.34
N SER A 76 1.30 10.93 3.52
CA SER A 76 2.70 10.90 3.97
C SER A 76 3.22 12.26 4.44
N GLY A 77 2.48 13.34 4.16
CA GLY A 77 2.95 14.71 4.35
C GLY A 77 4.19 15.06 3.53
N LEU A 78 4.54 14.25 2.52
CA LEU A 78 5.83 14.31 1.80
C LEU A 78 7.05 14.27 2.73
N ASN A 79 6.94 13.62 3.89
CA ASN A 79 8.04 13.42 4.80
C ASN A 79 9.02 12.37 4.22
N PRO A 80 10.32 12.68 4.02
CA PRO A 80 11.30 11.73 3.49
C PRO A 80 11.37 10.42 4.26
N ALA A 81 11.16 10.45 5.58
CA ALA A 81 11.14 9.24 6.40
C ALA A 81 10.09 8.20 5.95
N GLU A 82 9.05 8.63 5.24
CA GLU A 82 7.99 7.77 4.72
C GLU A 82 8.34 7.08 3.39
N TYR A 83 9.40 7.49 2.69
CA TYR A 83 9.70 6.96 1.36
C TYR A 83 11.19 6.78 1.06
N ASP A 84 12.10 7.20 1.93
CA ASP A 84 13.54 6.97 1.77
C ASP A 84 13.81 5.46 1.69
N GLY A 85 14.48 5.03 0.62
CA GLY A 85 14.69 3.62 0.30
C GLY A 85 13.54 2.93 -0.44
N LEU A 86 12.40 3.59 -0.61
CA LEU A 86 11.20 3.08 -1.31
C LEU A 86 10.95 3.78 -2.64
N THR A 87 12.01 4.27 -3.31
CA THR A 87 11.89 5.05 -4.54
C THR A 87 12.60 4.42 -5.74
N GLY A 88 12.11 4.74 -6.94
CA GLY A 88 12.71 4.27 -8.19
C GLY A 88 12.50 5.20 -9.37
N ALA A 89 12.86 4.69 -10.55
CA ALA A 89 12.62 5.40 -11.80
C ALA A 89 11.12 5.58 -12.08
N SER A 90 10.77 6.65 -12.80
CA SER A 90 9.43 6.75 -13.40
C SER A 90 9.22 5.61 -14.39
N VAL A 91 7.96 5.27 -14.62
CA VAL A 91 7.56 4.11 -15.43
C VAL A 91 7.09 4.60 -16.78
N THR A 92 7.79 4.22 -17.85
CA THR A 92 7.42 4.65 -19.21
C THR A 92 6.03 4.16 -19.59
N SER A 93 5.32 4.96 -20.39
CA SER A 93 4.06 4.61 -21.04
C SER A 93 4.04 3.17 -21.59
N GLY A 94 2.95 2.45 -21.31
CA GLY A 94 2.75 1.05 -21.71
C GLY A 94 3.67 0.02 -21.03
N ARG A 95 4.49 0.41 -20.04
CA ARG A 95 5.36 -0.50 -19.30
C ARG A 95 4.73 -0.93 -17.97
N THR A 96 5.40 -1.89 -17.35
CA THR A 96 5.00 -2.50 -16.09
C THR A 96 6.02 -2.19 -15.00
N LEU A 97 5.53 -1.76 -13.84
CA LEU A 97 6.28 -1.76 -12.60
C LEU A 97 6.03 -3.07 -11.87
N LYS A 98 7.09 -3.76 -11.45
CA LYS A 98 7.01 -4.93 -10.60
C LYS A 98 7.89 -4.74 -9.37
N ILE A 99 7.30 -4.83 -8.19
CA ILE A 99 8.00 -4.73 -6.90
C ILE A 99 7.57 -5.89 -6.00
N THR A 100 8.49 -6.41 -5.22
CA THR A 100 8.20 -7.43 -4.20
C THR A 100 8.56 -6.83 -2.85
N LEU A 101 7.62 -6.87 -1.92
CA LEU A 101 7.73 -6.29 -0.59
C LEU A 101 7.37 -7.36 0.44
N ASN A 102 8.03 -7.33 1.58
CA ASN A 102 7.68 -8.16 2.71
C ASN A 102 6.66 -7.39 3.57
N LEU A 103 5.41 -7.86 3.61
CA LEU A 103 4.29 -7.23 4.32
C LEU A 103 3.89 -8.06 5.52
N ASP A 104 3.51 -7.41 6.62
CA ASP A 104 2.96 -8.08 7.80
C ASP A 104 1.62 -8.75 7.42
N ASP A 105 1.48 -10.03 7.77
CA ASP A 105 0.27 -10.83 7.51
C ASP A 105 -0.98 -10.22 8.15
N SER A 106 -0.84 -9.45 9.23
CA SER A 106 -1.95 -8.78 9.90
C SER A 106 -2.62 -7.70 9.03
N LEU A 107 -1.97 -7.26 7.95
CA LEU A 107 -2.55 -6.32 6.98
C LEU A 107 -3.53 -7.00 6.01
N ILE A 108 -3.35 -8.30 5.76
CA ILE A 108 -4.15 -9.06 4.80
C ILE A 108 -5.50 -9.43 5.43
N ASP A 109 -6.60 -9.31 4.66
CA ASP A 109 -7.97 -9.63 5.09
C ASP A 109 -8.47 -8.80 6.29
N ASN A 110 -7.84 -7.65 6.56
CA ASN A 110 -8.10 -6.82 7.74
C ASN A 110 -8.62 -5.40 7.40
N GLY A 111 -9.21 -5.23 6.21
CA GLY A 111 -9.81 -3.97 5.77
C GLY A 111 -8.82 -2.93 5.23
N TYR A 112 -7.54 -3.29 5.08
CA TYR A 112 -6.57 -2.44 4.40
C TYR A 112 -6.77 -2.45 2.88
N GLU A 113 -6.44 -1.33 2.26
CA GLU A 113 -6.42 -1.15 0.82
C GLU A 113 -5.04 -0.72 0.34
N VAL A 114 -4.63 -1.24 -0.82
CA VAL A 114 -3.52 -0.71 -1.60
C VAL A 114 -4.08 0.29 -2.59
N ARG A 115 -3.55 1.52 -2.56
CA ARG A 115 -3.93 2.59 -3.46
C ARG A 115 -2.77 2.99 -4.34
N VAL A 116 -3.10 3.39 -5.56
CA VAL A 116 -2.13 3.91 -6.52
C VAL A 116 -2.53 5.31 -6.92
N ASP A 117 -1.66 6.29 -6.69
CA ASP A 117 -1.76 7.58 -7.37
C ASP A 117 -0.85 7.55 -8.60
N SER A 118 -1.25 8.25 -9.66
CA SER A 118 -0.44 8.38 -10.87
C SER A 118 -0.44 9.81 -11.39
N ALA A 119 0.71 10.24 -11.92
CA ALA A 119 0.87 11.56 -12.54
C ALA A 119 1.91 11.48 -13.67
N VAL A 120 1.71 12.25 -14.72
CA VAL A 120 2.67 12.39 -15.83
C VAL A 120 2.99 13.88 -15.97
N GLU A 121 4.27 14.21 -16.20
CA GLU A 121 4.69 15.61 -16.36
C GLU A 121 3.84 16.31 -17.44
N ASP A 122 3.36 17.51 -17.11
CA ASP A 122 2.49 18.35 -17.95
C ASP A 122 1.13 17.72 -18.36
N MET A 123 0.69 16.69 -17.64
CA MET A 123 -0.63 16.06 -17.84
C MET A 123 -1.47 16.04 -16.55
N ARG A 124 -2.63 15.36 -16.60
CA ARG A 124 -3.61 15.35 -15.50
C ARG A 124 -3.19 14.41 -14.38
N ASP A 125 -3.11 14.92 -13.16
CA ASP A 125 -2.91 14.11 -11.95
C ASP A 125 -4.12 13.20 -11.66
N ILE A 126 -3.87 11.92 -11.36
CA ILE A 126 -4.90 10.93 -11.03
C ILE A 126 -4.66 10.43 -9.60
N ARG A 127 -5.36 11.02 -8.64
CA ARG A 127 -5.45 10.48 -7.28
C ARG A 127 -6.21 9.15 -7.31
N ALA A 128 -5.82 8.16 -6.51
CA ALA A 128 -6.49 6.87 -6.38
C ALA A 128 -6.86 6.31 -7.76
N ASP A 129 -5.88 6.27 -8.67
CA ASP A 129 -5.99 5.64 -9.98
C ASP A 129 -6.45 4.18 -9.82
N VAL A 130 -5.89 3.49 -8.83
CA VAL A 130 -6.37 2.19 -8.35
C VAL A 130 -6.66 2.25 -6.86
N VAL A 131 -7.70 1.51 -6.44
CA VAL A 131 -7.97 1.13 -5.05
C VAL A 131 -8.25 -0.38 -5.05
N ALA A 132 -7.40 -1.15 -4.37
CA ALA A 132 -7.51 -2.60 -4.30
C ALA A 132 -7.54 -3.04 -2.83
N PRO A 133 -8.60 -3.72 -2.36
CA PRO A 133 -8.59 -4.37 -1.05
C PRO A 133 -7.44 -5.38 -0.97
N LEU A 134 -6.70 -5.36 0.14
CA LEU A 134 -5.58 -6.27 0.38
C LEU A 134 -6.10 -7.53 1.09
N THR A 135 -6.47 -8.54 0.31
CA THR A 135 -7.16 -9.74 0.77
C THR A 135 -6.58 -10.99 0.12
N THR A 136 -6.73 -12.14 0.78
CA THR A 136 -6.35 -13.43 0.20
C THR A 136 -7.16 -13.72 -1.07
N GLU A 137 -8.45 -13.38 -1.06
CA GLU A 137 -9.34 -13.57 -2.21
C GLU A 137 -8.95 -12.69 -3.42
N GLY A 138 -8.41 -11.50 -3.19
CA GLY A 138 -8.00 -10.57 -4.23
C GLY A 138 -6.65 -10.91 -4.87
N SER A 139 -5.85 -11.77 -4.24
CA SER A 139 -4.55 -12.20 -4.75
C SER A 139 -4.66 -12.79 -6.17
N GLY A 140 -3.78 -12.34 -7.08
CA GLY A 140 -3.72 -12.73 -8.48
C GLY A 140 -4.83 -12.15 -9.36
N LYS A 141 -5.80 -11.40 -8.79
CA LYS A 141 -6.90 -10.79 -9.56
C LYS A 141 -6.53 -9.36 -9.96
N PRO A 142 -6.61 -9.01 -11.26
CA PRO A 142 -6.33 -7.65 -11.70
C PRO A 142 -7.46 -6.69 -11.28
N VAL A 143 -7.07 -5.55 -10.71
CA VAL A 143 -7.94 -4.41 -10.43
C VAL A 143 -7.67 -3.32 -11.46
N SER A 144 -8.68 -2.93 -12.23
CA SER A 144 -8.54 -1.91 -13.27
C SER A 144 -8.29 -0.53 -12.69
N GLY A 145 -7.36 0.21 -13.30
CA GLY A 145 -7.18 1.64 -13.03
C GLY A 145 -8.17 2.50 -13.80
N ARG A 146 -8.25 3.78 -13.43
CA ARG A 146 -9.15 4.78 -14.03
C ARG A 146 -8.43 5.90 -14.78
N GLY A 147 -7.11 5.86 -14.81
CA GLY A 147 -6.22 6.86 -15.39
C GLY A 147 -5.07 6.22 -16.17
N TYR A 148 -3.83 6.49 -15.75
CA TYR A 148 -2.64 5.98 -16.42
C TYR A 148 -2.38 4.51 -16.11
N VAL A 149 -2.85 4.01 -14.97
CA VAL A 149 -2.77 2.60 -14.63
C VAL A 149 -3.83 1.83 -15.42
N ARG A 150 -3.41 0.80 -16.15
CA ARG A 150 -4.29 -0.18 -16.77
C ARG A 150 -4.83 -1.14 -15.71
N SER A 151 -3.93 -1.72 -14.93
CA SER A 151 -4.27 -2.67 -13.88
C SER A 151 -3.21 -2.71 -12.80
N LEU A 152 -3.65 -3.03 -11.59
CA LEU A 152 -2.81 -3.50 -10.50
C LEU A 152 -3.18 -4.94 -10.21
N THR A 153 -2.18 -5.81 -10.08
CA THR A 153 -2.32 -7.15 -9.50
C THR A 153 -1.34 -7.26 -8.34
N TYR A 154 -1.71 -7.98 -7.29
CA TYR A 154 -0.77 -8.41 -6.26
C TYR A 154 -0.85 -9.92 -6.07
N ASP A 155 0.30 -10.57 -5.87
CA ASP A 155 0.40 -11.99 -5.60
C ASP A 155 0.99 -12.20 -4.21
N LEU A 156 0.21 -12.82 -3.31
CA LEU A 156 0.66 -13.28 -2.01
C LEU A 156 1.45 -14.59 -2.20
N GLN A 157 2.72 -14.62 -1.78
CA GLN A 157 3.59 -15.80 -1.92
C GLN A 157 3.55 -16.72 -0.69
#